data_AF-A0A370BES8-F1
#
_entry.id   AF-A0A370BES8-F1
#
_cell.length_a   1.000
_cell.length_b   1.000
_cell.length_c   1.000
_cell.angle_alpha   90.00
_cell.angle_beta   90.00
_cell.angle_gamma   90.00
#
_symmetry.space_group_name_H-M   'P 1'
#
loop_
_entity.id
_entity.type
_entity.pdbx_description
1 polymer ?
#
loop_
_entity_poly.entity_id
_entity_poly.type
_entity_poly.pdbx_seq_one_letter_code
_entity_poly.pdbx_strand_id
1 'polypeptide(L)' 'ILFIRKKNNILYLYINYQRLNIIIIKDYYSLLLISKIINYFSRTKIFIKFNLYNIYYYIQIKKNNK' A
#
# COMPACT_ATOMS: atom_id res chain seq x y z
N ILE A 1 -18.94 4.27 -3.80
CA ILE A 1 -18.31 3.02 -4.32
C ILE A 1 -18.48 3.07 -5.83
N LEU A 2 -17.46 2.71 -6.60
CA LEU A 2 -17.42 2.82 -8.06
C LEU A 2 -16.86 1.52 -8.65
N PHE A 3 -17.44 1.02 -9.73
CA PHE A 3 -16.86 -0.07 -10.50
C PHE A 3 -16.07 0.48 -11.69
N ILE A 4 -14.81 0.08 -11.82
CA ILE A 4 -13.94 0.51 -12.92
C ILE A 4 -13.58 -0.72 -13.75
N ARG A 5 -13.83 -0.67 -15.05
CA ARG A 5 -13.37 -1.70 -15.99
C ARG A 5 -11.92 -1.43 -16.39
N LYS A 6 -11.03 -2.40 -16.16
CA LYS A 6 -9.62 -2.33 -16.59
C LYS A 6 -9.46 -2.90 -18.01
N LYS A 7 -8.26 -2.70 -18.60
CA LYS A 7 -7.91 -3.15 -19.96
C LYS A 7 -8.07 -4.66 -20.16
N ASN A 8 -7.94 -5.45 -19.09
CA ASN A 8 -8.17 -6.90 -19.08
C ASN A 8 -9.65 -7.29 -18.93
N ASN A 9 -10.59 -6.35 -19.12
CA ASN A 9 -12.04 -6.52 -18.94
C ASN A 9 -12.50 -6.93 -17.52
N ILE A 10 -11.59 -6.98 -16.55
CA ILE A 10 -11.93 -7.23 -15.15
C ILE A 10 -12.51 -5.96 -14.54
N LEU A 11 -13.63 -6.11 -13.80
CA LEU A 11 -14.23 -5.06 -13.00
C LEU A 11 -13.56 -4.99 -11.63
N TYR A 12 -13.10 -3.80 -11.27
CA TYR A 12 -12.55 -3.53 -9.94
C TYR A 12 -13.53 -2.68 -9.15
N LEU A 13 -13.82 -3.09 -7.92
CA LEU A 13 -14.55 -2.28 -6.96
C LEU A 13 -13.60 -1.27 -6.33
N TYR A 14 -13.91 0.01 -6.50
CA TYR A 14 -13.18 1.14 -5.94
C TYR A 14 -14.02 1.81 -4.86
N ILE A 15 -13.47 1.88 -3.65
CA ILE A 15 -14.12 2.57 -2.53
C ILE A 15 -13.50 3.96 -2.44
N ASN A 16 -14.34 5.00 -2.53
CA ASN A 16 -13.88 6.37 -2.37
C ASN A 16 -13.66 6.68 -0.89
N TYR A 17 -12.41 6.56 -0.44
CA TYR A 17 -12.01 6.84 0.94
C TYR A 17 -11.68 8.31 1.21
N GLN A 18 -11.86 9.24 0.28
CA GLN A 18 -11.42 10.65 0.45
C GLN A 18 -11.98 11.29 1.74
N ARG A 19 -13.29 11.20 1.98
CA ARG A 19 -13.92 11.74 3.20
C ARG A 19 -13.40 11.08 4.47
N LEU A 20 -13.16 9.77 4.42
CA LEU A 20 -12.65 9.00 5.55
C LEU A 20 -11.18 9.33 5.84
N ASN A 21 -10.34 9.51 4.82
CA ASN A 21 -8.93 9.86 4.94
C ASN A 21 -8.69 11.26 5.53
N ILE A 22 -9.70 12.14 5.51
CA ILE A 22 -9.65 13.47 6.14
C ILE A 22 -9.88 13.35 7.66
N ILE A 23 -10.74 12.43 8.09
CA ILE A 23 -11.18 12.31 9.48
C ILE A 23 -10.23 11.42 10.30
N ILE A 24 -9.57 10.45 9.66
CA ILE A 24 -8.66 9.52 10.35
C ILE A 24 -7.40 10.23 10.87
N ILE A 25 -7.03 9.92 12.12
CA ILE A 25 -5.72 10.26 12.67
C ILE A 25 -4.65 9.49 11.90
N LYS A 26 -3.77 10.22 11.22
CA LYS A 26 -2.70 9.63 10.42
C LYS A 26 -1.55 9.19 11.32
N ASP A 27 -1.32 7.89 11.37
CA ASP A 27 -0.14 7.31 12.00
C ASP A 27 1.02 7.37 10.99
N TYR A 28 1.84 8.42 11.09
CA TYR A 28 2.92 8.67 10.14
C TYR A 28 4.12 7.78 10.46
N TYR A 29 4.35 6.77 9.63
CA TYR A 29 5.58 5.99 9.68
C TYR A 29 6.72 6.74 8.98
N SER A 30 7.90 6.72 9.60
CA SER A 30 9.12 7.26 8.99
C SER A 30 9.53 6.43 7.78
N LEU A 31 9.16 6.87 6.58
CA LEU A 31 9.72 6.31 5.35
C LEU A 31 11.11 6.88 5.11
N LEU A 32 12.09 5.99 4.92
CA LEU A 32 13.43 6.40 4.52
C LEU A 32 13.39 7.01 3.12
N LEU A 33 14.18 8.08 2.93
CA LEU A 33 14.41 8.66 1.61
C LEU A 33 15.00 7.59 0.69
N ILE A 34 14.48 7.48 -0.54
CA ILE A 34 14.87 6.45 -1.52
C ILE A 34 16.40 6.41 -1.71
N SER A 35 17.06 7.57 -1.78
CA SER A 35 18.53 7.64 -1.90
C SER A 35 19.27 7.04 -0.71
N LYS A 36 18.76 7.21 0.52
CA LYS A 36 19.33 6.56 1.72
C LYS A 36 19.21 5.04 1.62
N ILE A 37 18.05 4.55 1.18
CA ILE A 37 17.80 3.11 0.99
C ILE A 37 18.78 2.53 -0.04
N ILE A 38 18.93 3.18 -1.20
CA ILE A 38 19.82 2.72 -2.28
C ILE A 38 21.29 2.72 -1.83
N ASN A 39 21.72 3.70 -1.03
CA ASN A 39 23.09 3.74 -0.52
C ASN A 39 23.44 2.52 0.34
N TYR A 40 22.50 1.99 1.14
CA TYR A 40 22.72 0.75 1.89
C TYR A 40 22.96 -0.46 0.97
N PHE A 41 22.39 -0.45 -0.23
CA PHE A 41 22.51 -1.50 -1.24
C PHE A 41 23.71 -1.34 -2.17
N SER A 42 24.51 -0.27 -2.04
CA SER A 42 25.64 0.02 -2.94
C SER A 42 26.71 -1.07 -3.00
N ARG A 43 26.83 -1.90 -1.96
CA ARG A 43 27.85 -2.96 -1.85
C ARG A 43 27.29 -4.39 -2.03
N THR A 44 25.98 -4.54 -2.26
CA THR A 44 25.36 -5.86 -2.40
C THR A 44 25.45 -6.36 -3.85
N LYS A 45 25.82 -7.63 -4.03
CA LYS A 45 26.05 -8.24 -5.36
C LYS A 45 24.84 -8.96 -5.95
N ILE A 46 23.92 -9.41 -5.09
CA ILE A 46 22.75 -10.19 -5.47
C ILE A 46 21.53 -9.56 -4.80
N PHE A 47 20.46 -9.41 -5.57
CA PHE A 47 19.20 -8.84 -5.12
C PHE A 47 18.06 -9.82 -5.38
N ILE A 48 17.16 -9.94 -4.41
CA ILE A 48 15.92 -10.71 -4.55
C ILE A 48 14.76 -9.75 -4.26
N LYS A 49 13.79 -9.70 -5.16
CA LYS A 49 12.59 -8.87 -5.03
C LYS A 49 11.39 -9.76 -4.76
N PHE A 50 10.79 -9.60 -3.59
CA PHE A 50 9.49 -10.21 -3.29
C PHE A 50 8.37 -9.28 -3.72
N ASN A 51 7.38 -9.83 -4.43
CA ASN A 51 6.16 -9.12 -4.77
C ASN A 51 5.05 -9.50 -3.81
N LEU A 52 4.58 -8.53 -3.04
CA LEU A 52 3.57 -8.69 -2.01
C LEU A 52 2.18 -8.28 -2.55
N TYR A 53 1.75 -8.96 -3.62
CA TYR A 53 0.46 -8.70 -4.24
C TYR A 53 -0.69 -9.04 -3.28
N ASN A 54 -1.74 -8.22 -3.24
CA ASN A 54 -2.92 -8.43 -2.40
C ASN A 54 -2.69 -8.46 -0.87
N ILE A 55 -1.53 -8.05 -0.36
CA ILE A 55 -1.23 -8.13 1.07
C ILE A 55 -2.22 -7.40 1.97
N TYR A 56 -2.79 -6.29 1.50
CA TYR A 56 -3.81 -5.57 2.27
C TYR A 56 -5.01 -6.44 2.66
N TYR A 57 -5.35 -7.48 1.89
CA TYR A 57 -6.45 -8.40 2.23
C TYR A 57 -6.10 -9.43 3.31
N TYR A 58 -4.81 -9.67 3.56
CA TYR A 58 -4.35 -10.59 4.61
C TYR A 58 -4.13 -9.88 5.95
N ILE A 59 -4.14 -8.55 5.98
CA ILE A 59 -4.01 -7.77 7.21
C ILE A 59 -5.38 -7.67 7.89
N GLN A 60 -5.47 -8.17 9.12
CA GLN A 60 -6.70 -8.11 9.89
C GLN A 60 -6.99 -6.68 10.38
N ILE A 61 -8.20 -6.20 10.10
CA ILE A 61 -8.69 -4.93 10.63
C ILE A 61 -9.14 -5.15 12.09
N LYS A 62 -8.67 -4.32 13.02
CA LYS A 62 -9.10 -4.36 14.42
C LYS A 62 -10.61 -4.16 14.52
N LYS A 63 -11.27 -5.01 15.32
CA LYS A 63 -12.74 -5.06 15.43
C LYS A 63 -13.35 -3.80 16.08
N ASN A 64 -12.59 -3.13 16.97
CA ASN A 64 -13.02 -1.92 17.67
C ASN A 64 -12.28 -0.68 17.16
N ASN A 65 -12.59 -0.27 15.93
CA ASN A 65 -12.24 1.05 15.43
C ASN A 65 -13.44 1.98 15.67
N LYS A 66 -13.61 2.46 16.91
CA LYS A 66 -14.56 3.53 17.26
C LYS A 66 -13.79 4.81 17.49
#